data_AF-A0A5C7M0G3-F1
#
_entry.id   AF-A0A5C7M0G3-F1
#
_cell.length_a   1.000
_cell.length_b   1.000
_cell.length_c   1.000
_cell.angle_alpha   90.00
_cell.angle_beta   90.00
_cell.angle_gamma   90.00
#
_symmetry.space_group_name_H-M   'P 1'
#
loop_
_entity.id
_entity.type
_entity.pdbx_description
1 polymer ?
#
loop_
_entity_poly.entity_id
_entity_poly.type
_entity_poly.pdbx_seq_one_letter_code
_entity_poly.pdbx_strand_id
1 'polypeptide(L)'
;MPIHVLNKKTYSQATHPVFIDPKRVIYVGRPSALGNPFSHLDQPDLIKVASRQEAVDEFAKMLNEHRLSGEYAGVPHGLWLSVLELVEKIKQEPDEEWGLMCWCAPQACHAGVIKRAIEWVMAGMPKKGQ
;
A
#
# COMPACT_ATOMS: atom_id res chain seq x y z
N MET A 1 -7.27 -12.58 -5.64
CA MET A 1 -7.97 -11.33 -5.94
C MET A 1 -7.11 -10.48 -6.86
N PRO A 2 -7.70 -9.75 -7.80
CA PRO A 2 -6.93 -9.05 -8.82
C PRO A 2 -6.50 -7.65 -8.35
N ILE A 3 -5.62 -7.58 -7.34
CA ILE A 3 -4.99 -6.31 -6.95
C ILE A 3 -3.62 -6.23 -7.61
N HIS A 4 -3.43 -5.21 -8.45
CA HIS A 4 -2.19 -5.00 -9.21
C HIS A 4 -1.38 -3.86 -8.61
N VAL A 5 -0.06 -3.98 -8.58
CA VAL A 5 0.84 -2.87 -8.25
C VAL A 5 1.26 -2.19 -9.54
N LEU A 6 0.89 -0.92 -9.69
CA LEU A 6 1.05 -0.17 -10.93
C LEU A 6 2.12 0.92 -10.79
N ASN A 7 2.92 1.12 -11.84
CA ASN A 7 3.87 2.23 -11.90
C ASN A 7 3.18 3.48 -12.47
N LYS A 8 3.17 4.60 -11.73
CA LYS A 8 2.55 5.85 -12.19
C LYS A 8 3.15 6.47 -13.47
N LYS A 9 4.45 6.27 -13.75
CA LYS A 9 5.14 6.77 -14.96
C LYS A 9 4.75 5.99 -16.20
N THR A 10 4.64 4.67 -16.05
CA THR A 10 4.63 3.76 -17.20
C THR A 10 3.33 2.99 -17.34
N TYR A 11 2.40 3.10 -16.38
CA TYR A 11 1.08 2.48 -16.50
C TYR A 11 0.32 3.08 -17.69
N SER A 12 -0.10 2.21 -18.58
CA SER A 12 -0.99 2.51 -19.70
C SER A 12 -1.98 1.36 -19.82
N GLN A 13 -3.26 1.70 -19.92
CA GLN A 13 -4.30 0.69 -20.11
C GLN A 13 -4.13 -0.07 -21.43
N ALA A 14 -3.55 0.57 -22.45
CA ALA A 14 -3.31 -0.08 -23.75
C ALA A 14 -2.26 -1.21 -23.68
N THR A 15 -1.39 -1.20 -22.67
CA THR A 15 -0.26 -2.15 -22.56
C THR A 15 -0.36 -3.04 -21.33
N HIS A 16 -1.31 -2.81 -20.43
CA HIS A 16 -1.51 -3.65 -19.25
C HIS A 16 -2.26 -4.94 -19.65
N PRO A 17 -1.86 -6.13 -19.18
CA PRO A 17 -2.46 -7.40 -19.60
C PRO A 17 -3.92 -7.56 -19.19
N VAL A 18 -4.39 -6.75 -18.24
CA VAL A 18 -5.76 -6.77 -17.76
C VAL A 18 -6.35 -5.36 -17.79
N PHE A 19 -7.63 -5.25 -18.13
CA PHE A 19 -8.37 -4.00 -18.03
C PHE A 19 -8.67 -3.67 -16.57
N ILE A 20 -8.25 -2.49 -16.12
CA ILE A 20 -8.55 -1.96 -14.79
C ILE A 20 -9.31 -0.66 -15.00
N ASP A 21 -10.58 -0.62 -14.58
CA ASP A 21 -11.38 0.60 -14.63
C ASP A 21 -10.62 1.74 -13.91
N PRO A 22 -10.39 2.91 -14.54
CA PRO A 22 -9.70 4.03 -13.92
C PRO A 22 -10.22 4.42 -12.53
N LYS A 23 -11.52 4.22 -12.23
CA LYS A 23 -12.10 4.49 -10.89
C LYS A 23 -11.58 3.55 -9.79
N ARG A 24 -11.01 2.41 -10.18
CA ARG A 24 -10.42 1.35 -9.33
C ARG A 24 -8.89 1.41 -9.28
N VAL A 25 -8.29 2.42 -9.92
CA VAL A 25 -6.86 2.72 -9.80
C VAL A 25 -6.65 3.75 -8.69
N ILE A 26 -6.08 3.32 -7.57
CA ILE A 26 -5.84 4.13 -6.38
C ILE A 26 -4.38 4.53 -6.30
N TYR A 27 -4.10 5.84 -6.21
CA TYR A 27 -2.76 6.33 -5.97
C TYR A 27 -2.36 6.19 -4.49
N VAL A 28 -1.33 5.39 -4.22
CA VAL A 28 -0.81 5.13 -2.86
C VAL A 28 0.58 5.74 -2.63
N GLY A 29 1.13 6.47 -3.61
CA GLY A 29 2.39 7.20 -3.45
C GLY A 29 2.23 8.52 -2.69
N ARG A 30 3.35 9.21 -2.42
CA ARG A 30 3.34 10.53 -1.77
C ARG A 30 2.74 11.62 -2.68
N PRO A 31 1.97 12.59 -2.16
CA PRO A 31 1.64 12.84 -0.75
C PRO A 31 0.28 12.22 -0.31
N SER A 32 0.05 10.92 -0.49
CA SER A 32 -1.15 10.27 0.09
C SER A 32 -0.92 9.79 1.53
N ALA A 33 -2.01 9.53 2.27
CA ALA A 33 -1.95 8.93 3.61
C ALA A 33 -1.32 7.52 3.63
N LEU A 34 -1.29 6.85 2.48
CA LEU A 34 -0.65 5.56 2.26
C LEU A 34 0.79 5.70 1.72
N GLY A 35 1.29 6.92 1.55
CA GLY A 35 2.62 7.21 1.07
C GLY A 35 3.69 6.75 2.04
N ASN A 36 4.76 6.14 1.53
CA ASN A 36 5.88 5.72 2.36
C ASN A 36 6.66 6.95 2.89
N PRO A 37 6.80 7.17 4.21
CA PRO A 37 7.60 8.27 4.74
C PRO A 37 9.11 7.98 4.71
N PHE A 38 9.51 6.73 4.47
CA PHE A 38 10.91 6.33 4.36
C PHE A 38 11.43 6.47 2.92
N SER A 39 12.70 6.86 2.78
CA SER A 39 13.35 7.04 1.49
C SER A 39 14.86 6.82 1.57
N HIS A 40 15.41 6.13 0.58
CA HIS A 40 16.86 6.04 0.37
C HIS A 40 17.44 7.25 -0.37
N LEU A 41 16.57 8.11 -0.93
CA LEU A 41 16.95 9.40 -1.49
C LEU A 41 16.91 10.45 -0.39
N ASP A 42 17.82 11.41 -0.47
CA ASP A 42 17.85 12.55 0.44
C ASP A 42 16.72 13.53 0.08
N GLN A 43 15.70 13.62 0.95
CA GLN A 43 14.51 14.47 0.76
C GLN A 43 14.12 15.07 2.13
N PRO A 44 13.84 16.39 2.19
CA PRO A 44 13.71 17.13 3.46
C PRO A 44 12.55 16.67 4.35
N ASP A 45 11.51 16.06 3.79
CA ASP A 45 10.31 15.66 4.54
C ASP A 45 10.19 14.13 4.74
N LEU A 46 11.26 13.38 4.43
CA LEU A 46 11.26 11.92 4.48
C LEU A 46 12.33 11.40 5.45
N ILE A 47 12.00 10.30 6.10
CA ILE A 47 12.93 9.58 6.95
C ILE A 47 13.97 8.91 6.05
N LYS A 48 15.20 9.41 6.09
CA LYS A 48 16.32 8.85 5.32
C LYS A 48 16.68 7.46 5.86
N VAL A 49 16.78 6.50 4.94
CA VAL A 49 17.27 5.13 5.19
C VAL A 49 18.38 4.79 4.20
N ALA A 50 19.12 3.70 4.41
CA ALA A 50 20.27 3.35 3.59
C ALA A 50 19.86 2.78 2.22
N SER A 51 18.73 2.08 2.11
CA SER A 51 18.32 1.42 0.87
C SER A 51 16.82 1.49 0.56
N ARG A 52 16.48 1.26 -0.71
CA ARG A 52 15.07 1.14 -1.14
C ARG A 52 14.36 0.01 -0.43
N GLN A 53 15.05 -1.12 -0.23
CA GLN A 53 14.49 -2.27 0.45
C GLN A 53 14.19 -1.95 1.91
N GLU A 54 15.14 -1.32 2.60
CA GLU A 54 14.95 -0.83 3.97
C GLU A 54 13.77 0.14 4.09
N ALA A 55 13.58 1.03 3.11
CA ALA A 55 12.39 1.91 3.09
C ALA A 55 11.09 1.11 3.01
N VAL A 56 11.06 -0.01 2.29
CA VAL A 56 9.89 -0.90 2.20
C VAL A 56 9.69 -1.69 3.49
N ASP A 57 10.77 -2.15 4.10
CA ASP A 57 10.76 -2.93 5.34
C ASP A 57 10.30 -2.07 6.53
N GLU A 58 10.82 -0.86 6.67
CA GLU A 58 10.38 0.11 7.69
C GLU A 58 8.92 0.51 7.49
N PHE A 59 8.46 0.67 6.24
CA PHE A 59 7.03 0.88 5.98
C PHE A 59 6.17 -0.31 6.41
N ALA A 60 6.63 -1.54 6.15
CA ALA A 60 5.91 -2.75 6.57
C ALA A 60 5.83 -2.88 8.10
N LYS A 61 6.93 -2.56 8.79
CA LYS A 61 6.97 -2.49 10.26
C LYS A 61 5.98 -1.45 10.77
N MET A 62 6.05 -0.22 10.26
CA MET A 62 5.14 0.87 10.63
C MET A 62 3.67 0.51 10.42
N LEU A 63 3.33 -0.07 9.26
CA LEU A 63 1.97 -0.52 8.96
C LEU A 63 1.48 -1.59 9.96
N ASN A 64 2.33 -2.56 10.29
CA ASN A 64 1.99 -3.62 11.23
C ASN A 64 1.84 -3.11 12.67
N GLU A 65 2.65 -2.14 13.08
CA GLU A 65 2.51 -1.49 14.39
C GLU A 65 1.20 -0.70 14.46
N HIS A 66 0.87 0.14 13.45
CA HIS A 66 -0.44 0.80 13.39
C HIS A 66 -1.61 -0.17 13.46
N ARG A 67 -1.49 -1.36 12.85
CA ARG A 67 -2.50 -2.42 12.95
C ARG A 67 -2.67 -2.95 14.37
N LEU A 68 -1.59 -3.08 15.13
CA LEU A 68 -1.58 -3.70 16.46
C LEU A 68 -1.99 -2.73 17.57
N SER A 69 -1.51 -1.49 17.52
CA SER A 69 -1.69 -0.49 18.58
C SER A 69 -2.65 0.65 18.21
N GLY A 70 -3.00 0.82 16.94
CA GLY A 70 -3.70 2.03 16.46
C GLY A 70 -2.78 3.26 16.34
N GLU A 71 -1.54 3.15 16.80
CA GLU A 71 -0.52 4.22 16.83
C GLU A 71 0.85 3.64 16.44
N TYR A 72 1.72 4.47 15.85
CA TYR A 72 3.13 4.17 15.64
C TYR A 72 3.94 5.29 16.29
N ALA A 73 4.87 4.95 17.18
CA ALA A 73 5.74 5.92 17.86
C ALA A 73 4.98 7.13 18.50
N GLY A 74 3.78 6.90 19.04
CA GLY A 74 2.97 7.94 19.69
C GLY A 74 2.29 8.92 18.73
N VAL A 75 2.29 8.63 17.43
CA VAL A 75 1.53 9.39 16.42
C VAL A 75 0.29 8.57 16.05
N PRO A 76 -0.94 9.07 16.33
CA PRO A 76 -2.16 8.51 15.78
C PRO A 76 -2.17 8.74 14.27
N HIS A 77 -1.60 7.82 13.51
CA HIS A 77 -1.68 7.87 12.05
C HIS A 77 -2.79 6.94 11.59
N GLY A 78 -3.72 7.48 10.80
CA GLY A 78 -4.79 6.73 10.14
C GLY A 78 -4.31 5.77 9.06
N LEU A 79 -3.04 5.34 9.05
CA LEU A 79 -2.49 4.47 7.99
C LEU A 79 -3.26 3.15 7.90
N TRP A 80 -3.43 2.46 9.04
CA TRP A 80 -4.18 1.22 9.07
C TRP A 80 -5.66 1.45 8.74
N LEU A 81 -6.24 2.56 9.21
CA LEU A 81 -7.61 2.94 8.86
C LEU A 81 -7.77 3.13 7.35
N SER A 82 -6.84 3.80 6.67
CA SER A 82 -6.86 3.92 5.21
C SER A 82 -6.74 2.59 4.49
N VAL A 83 -6.01 1.61 5.05
CA VAL A 83 -6.02 0.24 4.53
C VAL A 83 -7.40 -0.41 4.71
N LEU A 84 -8.04 -0.25 5.86
CA LEU A 84 -9.40 -0.76 6.09
C LEU A 84 -10.44 -0.08 5.19
N GLU A 85 -10.34 1.22 4.94
CA GLU A 85 -11.19 1.95 3.99
C GLU A 85 -11.04 1.39 2.57
N LEU A 86 -9.81 1.08 2.14
CA LEU A 86 -9.59 0.39 0.87
C LEU A 86 -10.17 -1.01 0.83
N VAL A 87 -10.03 -1.77 1.92
CA VAL A 87 -10.65 -3.09 2.07
C VAL A 87 -12.17 -2.98 1.90
N GLU A 88 -12.83 -2.06 2.62
CA GLU A 88 -14.29 -1.88 2.51
C GLU A 88 -14.72 -1.46 1.11
N LYS A 89 -13.94 -0.59 0.44
CA LYS A 89 -14.21 -0.22 -0.95
C LYS A 89 -14.08 -1.42 -1.90
N ILE A 90 -13.03 -2.23 -1.74
CA ILE A 90 -12.79 -3.42 -2.59
C ILE A 90 -13.84 -4.50 -2.33
N LYS A 91 -14.30 -4.68 -1.09
CA LYS A 91 -15.35 -5.65 -0.72
C LYS A 91 -16.68 -5.40 -1.42
N GLN A 92 -16.97 -4.17 -1.82
CA GLN A 92 -18.19 -3.84 -2.56
C GLN A 92 -18.17 -4.41 -3.99
N GLU A 93 -16.97 -4.65 -4.53
CA GLU A 93 -16.74 -5.11 -5.89
C GLU A 93 -15.59 -6.15 -5.92
N PRO A 94 -15.77 -7.33 -5.28
CA PRO A 94 -14.66 -8.26 -4.97
C PRO A 94 -14.12 -9.02 -6.19
N ASP A 95 -14.91 -9.13 -7.25
CA ASP A 95 -14.55 -9.82 -8.50
C ASP A 95 -13.91 -8.87 -9.53
N GLU A 96 -13.82 -7.58 -9.21
CA GLU A 96 -13.28 -6.56 -10.10
C GLU A 96 -11.76 -6.41 -9.96
N GLU A 97 -11.14 -5.90 -11.02
CA GLU A 97 -9.72 -5.61 -11.07
C GLU A 97 -9.41 -4.26 -10.39
N TRP A 98 -8.42 -4.25 -9.50
CA TRP A 98 -8.01 -3.07 -8.72
C TRP A 98 -6.53 -2.77 -8.91
N GLY A 99 -6.18 -1.48 -8.93
CA GLY A 99 -4.80 -1.03 -9.09
C GLY A 99 -4.32 -0.19 -7.90
N LEU A 100 -3.18 -0.54 -7.30
CA LEU A 100 -2.45 0.29 -6.35
C LEU A 100 -1.27 0.95 -7.07
N MET A 101 -1.40 2.24 -7.36
CA MET A 101 -0.46 2.98 -8.18
C MET A 101 0.57 3.74 -7.34
N CYS A 102 1.85 3.55 -7.66
CA CYS A 102 2.97 4.23 -7.04
C CYS A 102 4.06 4.59 -8.07
N TRP A 103 4.88 5.60 -7.80
CA TRP A 103 6.04 5.94 -8.64
C TRP A 103 7.19 4.92 -8.54
N CYS A 104 7.25 4.13 -7.46
CA CYS A 104 8.40 3.27 -7.17
C CYS A 104 8.36 1.91 -7.86
N ALA A 105 7.17 1.40 -8.20
CA ALA A 105 7.00 0.15 -8.94
C ALA A 105 7.73 0.25 -10.31
N PRO A 106 8.17 -0.85 -10.96
CA PRO A 106 8.10 -2.24 -10.52
C PRO A 106 9.22 -2.64 -9.53
N GLN A 107 10.13 -1.73 -9.20
CA GLN A 107 11.14 -1.98 -8.16
C GLN A 107 10.47 -2.18 -6.80
N ALA A 108 11.24 -2.64 -5.80
CA ALA A 108 10.75 -2.77 -4.42
C ALA A 108 9.93 -1.52 -4.01
N CYS A 109 8.67 -1.76 -3.63
CA CYS A 109 7.66 -0.72 -3.47
C CYS A 109 6.70 -1.05 -2.33
N HIS A 110 6.34 -0.02 -1.55
CA HIS A 110 5.42 -0.15 -0.43
C HIS A 110 3.99 -0.49 -0.85
N ALA A 111 3.59 -0.20 -2.09
CA ALA A 111 2.30 -0.64 -2.64
C ALA A 111 2.15 -2.18 -2.59
N GLY A 112 3.25 -2.93 -2.70
CA GLY A 112 3.24 -4.38 -2.52
C GLY A 112 2.99 -4.80 -1.06
N VAL A 113 3.41 -4.00 -0.09
CA VAL A 113 3.10 -4.20 1.34
C VAL A 113 1.61 -3.97 1.59
N ILE A 114 1.06 -2.86 1.06
CA ILE A 114 -0.37 -2.53 1.17
C ILE A 114 -1.24 -3.62 0.53
N LYS A 115 -0.88 -4.08 -0.68
CA LYS A 115 -1.54 -5.20 -1.35
C LYS A 115 -1.63 -6.42 -0.44
N ARG A 116 -0.51 -6.86 0.15
CA ARG A 116 -0.48 -8.01 1.06
C ARG A 116 -1.35 -7.80 2.29
N ALA A 117 -1.38 -6.58 2.85
CA ALA A 117 -2.24 -6.25 3.97
C ALA A 117 -3.73 -6.37 3.61
N ILE A 118 -4.16 -5.84 2.45
CA ILE A 118 -5.53 -5.97 1.96
C ILE A 118 -5.88 -7.45 1.75
N GLU A 119 -5.02 -8.21 1.08
CA GLU A 119 -5.21 -9.65 0.84
C GLU A 119 -5.36 -10.43 2.15
N TRP A 120 -4.55 -10.10 3.17
CA TRP A 120 -4.64 -10.71 4.49
C TRP A 120 -5.95 -10.41 5.21
N VAL A 121 -6.44 -9.16 5.18
CA VAL A 121 -7.73 -8.81 5.79
C VAL A 121 -8.88 -9.52 5.10
N MET A 122 -8.85 -9.57 3.76
CA MET A 122 -9.90 -10.18 2.93
C MET A 122 -9.97 -11.71 3.07
N ALA A 123 -8.83 -12.38 3.31
CA ALA A 123 -8.79 -13.82 3.58
C ALA A 123 -9.40 -14.21 4.94
N GLY A 124 -9.80 -13.23 5.76
CA GLY A 124 -10.23 -13.43 7.14
C GLY A 124 -9.03 -13.40 8.08
N MET A 125 -8.98 -12.42 8.99
CA MET A 125 -7.90 -12.33 9.97
C MET A 125 -7.86 -13.63 10.79
N PRO A 126 -6.70 -14.29 10.94
CA PRO A 126 -6.58 -15.40 11.87
C PRO A 126 -6.98 -14.92 13.26
N LYS A 127 -7.95 -15.61 13.87
CA LYS A 127 -8.31 -15.36 15.26
C LYS A 127 -7.05 -15.61 16.10
N LYS A 128 -6.70 -14.68 17.00
CA LYS A 128 -5.61 -14.89 17.97
C LYS A 128 -5.84 -16.23 18.69
N GLY A 129 -4.93 -17.19 18.52
CA GLY A 129 -4.92 -18.47 19.27
C GLY A 129 -5.42 -19.70 18.51
N GLN A 130 -4.78 -20.04 17.39
CA GLN A 130 -4.63 -21.44 16.96
C GLN A 130 -3.15 -21.82 17.06
#